data_AF-A0A1Y1JPY2-F1
#
_entry.id   AF-A0A1Y1JPY2-F1
#
_cell.length_a   1.000
_cell.length_b   1.000
_cell.length_c   1.000
_cell.angle_alpha   90.00
_cell.angle_beta   90.00
_cell.angle_gamma   90.00
#
_symmetry.space_group_name_H-M   'P 1'
#
loop_
_entity.id
_entity.type
_entity.pdbx_description
1 polymer ?
#
loop_
_entity_poly.entity_id
_entity_poly.type
_entity_poly.pdbx_seq_one_letter_code
_entity_poly.pdbx_strand_id
1 'polypeptide(L)'
;MYVIKNTVIVNFRSIYKNVYNFPQCNKIMKDILFEKVGDMGPVNRFFSKYNIRNNILDAIKCQKAMLYVLDIDIKSNFYNVTKESGFLYLNYWLYNNIKADDKSRETQKIYEALLKDHKSIYTDSNCLEFKHYTITSTHIKWINKMYSMYECLNGMKHKDESYSIDPLCNALKDFINKYESEVQNDTEKSQNPTLFDKCKNNTRVPTIIITIVALLISIVFLVLYKTPIGSYFQSLLIRKRNDCNIMDSETNNLQPPSISQCASNYNKYDILYHCN
;
A
#
# COMPACT_ATOMS: atom_id res chain seq x y z
N MET A 1 -18.07 -25.09 17.43
CA MET A 1 -17.47 -23.77 17.14
C MET A 1 -16.93 -23.79 15.72
N TYR A 2 -17.67 -23.27 14.75
CA TYR A 2 -17.22 -23.21 13.35
C TYR A 2 -16.33 -21.99 13.16
N VAL A 3 -15.03 -22.20 12.97
CA VAL A 3 -14.12 -21.14 12.54
C VAL A 3 -14.39 -20.93 11.05
N ILE A 4 -15.13 -19.87 10.71
CA ILE A 4 -15.27 -19.40 9.34
C ILE A 4 -13.86 -18.95 8.91
N LYS A 5 -13.16 -19.78 8.14
CA LYS A 5 -11.97 -19.35 7.41
C LYS A 5 -12.45 -18.30 6.41
N ASN A 6 -12.20 -17.04 6.70
CA ASN A 6 -12.29 -15.95 5.73
C ASN A 6 -11.25 -16.19 4.64
N THR A 7 -11.59 -17.07 3.69
CA THR A 7 -10.85 -17.19 2.45
C THR A 7 -11.09 -15.88 1.70
N VAL A 8 -10.13 -14.96 1.78
CA VAL A 8 -10.14 -13.75 0.97
C VAL A 8 -10.06 -14.22 -0.48
N ILE A 9 -11.21 -14.26 -1.17
CA ILE A 9 -11.26 -14.45 -2.61
C ILE A 9 -10.52 -13.25 -3.17
N VAL A 10 -9.37 -13.49 -3.80
CA VAL A 10 -8.62 -12.45 -4.49
C VAL A 10 -9.53 -11.91 -5.59
N ASN A 11 -10.14 -10.75 -5.34
CA ASN A 11 -11.02 -10.11 -6.28
C ASN A 11 -10.21 -9.68 -7.52
N PHE A 12 -10.74 -9.91 -8.71
CA PHE A 12 -10.14 -9.48 -9.98
C PHE A 12 -9.67 -8.02 -9.95
N ARG A 13 -10.44 -7.14 -9.29
CA ARG A 13 -10.08 -5.73 -9.09
C ARG A 13 -8.77 -5.55 -8.31
N SER A 14 -8.53 -6.40 -7.31
CA SER A 14 -7.29 -6.41 -6.53
C SER A 14 -6.10 -6.86 -7.38
N ILE A 15 -6.28 -7.90 -8.19
CA ILE A 15 -5.23 -8.36 -9.13
C ILE A 15 -4.85 -7.23 -10.08
N TYR A 16 -5.85 -6.61 -10.73
CA TYR A 16 -5.60 -5.53 -11.69
C TYR A 16 -4.82 -4.36 -11.07
N LYS A 17 -5.24 -3.89 -9.89
CA LYS A 17 -4.55 -2.80 -9.17
C LYS A 17 -3.08 -3.13 -8.91
N ASN A 18 -2.78 -4.40 -8.61
CA ASN A 18 -1.44 -4.82 -8.24
C ASN A 18 -0.54 -5.11 -9.45
N VAL A 19 -1.10 -5.56 -10.58
CA VAL A 19 -0.36 -5.85 -11.82
C VAL A 19 0.30 -4.61 -12.40
N TYR A 20 -0.27 -3.42 -12.16
CA TYR A 20 0.33 -2.14 -12.56
C TYR A 20 1.79 -1.96 -12.05
N ASN A 21 2.13 -2.51 -10.88
CA ASN A 21 3.47 -2.40 -10.29
C ASN A 21 4.44 -3.50 -10.76
N PHE A 22 4.00 -4.44 -11.60
CA PHE A 22 4.83 -5.58 -12.04
C PHE A 22 6.13 -5.18 -12.75
N PRO A 23 6.19 -4.14 -13.60
CA PRO A 23 7.45 -3.73 -14.22
C PRO A 23 8.50 -3.33 -13.18
N GLN A 24 8.09 -2.57 -12.17
CA GLN A 24 8.97 -2.17 -11.07
C GLN A 24 9.38 -3.39 -10.23
N CYS A 25 8.45 -4.31 -9.97
CA CYS A 25 8.76 -5.59 -9.31
C CYS A 25 9.77 -6.42 -10.12
N ASN A 26 9.63 -6.46 -11.44
CA ASN A 26 10.55 -7.13 -12.35
C ASN A 26 11.93 -6.47 -12.36
N LYS A 27 11.99 -5.14 -12.28
CA LYS A 27 13.24 -4.41 -12.13
C LYS A 27 13.95 -4.78 -10.83
N ILE A 28 13.26 -4.73 -9.68
CA ILE A 28 13.80 -5.19 -8.39
C ILE A 28 14.33 -6.61 -8.51
N MET A 29 13.52 -7.52 -9.07
CA MET A 29 13.93 -8.90 -9.29
C MET A 29 15.20 -8.97 -10.14
N LYS A 30 15.30 -8.25 -11.28
CA LYS A 30 16.49 -8.26 -12.14
C LYS A 30 17.73 -7.69 -11.45
N ASP A 31 17.56 -6.62 -10.68
CA ASP A 31 18.62 -5.86 -10.00
C ASP A 31 19.20 -6.60 -8.78
N ILE A 32 18.59 -7.71 -8.33
CA ILE A 32 19.22 -8.62 -7.37
C ILE A 32 20.48 -9.20 -8.00
N LEU A 33 21.60 -8.54 -7.73
CA LEU A 33 22.94 -8.92 -8.16
C LEU A 33 23.43 -10.09 -7.30
N PHE A 34 23.89 -11.14 -7.98
CA PHE A 34 24.62 -12.24 -7.36
C PHE A 34 26.10 -11.89 -7.34
N GLU A 35 26.50 -10.93 -6.52
CA GLU A 35 27.93 -10.71 -6.29
C GLU A 35 28.46 -11.91 -5.48
N LYS A 36 29.05 -12.86 -6.22
CA LYS A 36 29.73 -14.08 -5.75
C LYS A 36 28.83 -15.09 -5.04
N VAL A 37 28.19 -15.96 -5.84
CA VAL A 37 27.55 -17.21 -5.37
C VAL A 37 28.62 -18.17 -4.83
N GLY A 38 29.09 -17.94 -3.62
CA GLY A 38 30.01 -18.84 -2.92
C GLY A 38 29.30 -19.89 -2.08
N ASP A 39 28.13 -19.56 -1.51
CA ASP A 39 27.45 -20.45 -0.58
C ASP A 39 26.01 -20.77 -1.02
N MET A 40 25.83 -21.92 -1.65
CA MET A 40 24.51 -22.51 -1.92
C MET A 40 23.90 -23.21 -0.69
N GLY A 41 24.59 -23.23 0.45
CA GLY A 41 24.15 -23.83 1.71
C GLY A 41 22.73 -23.44 2.13
N PRO A 42 22.35 -22.15 2.07
CA PRO A 42 20.98 -21.72 2.40
C PRO A 42 19.90 -22.37 1.51
N VAL A 43 20.15 -22.48 0.20
CA VAL A 43 19.17 -23.03 -0.77
C VAL A 43 18.98 -24.53 -0.58
N ASN A 44 20.07 -25.29 -0.40
CA ASN A 44 19.98 -26.74 -0.17
C ASN A 44 19.25 -27.05 1.14
N ARG A 45 19.51 -26.25 2.19
CA ARG A 45 18.78 -26.35 3.46
C ARG A 45 17.30 -26.05 3.27
N PHE A 46 16.96 -25.02 2.50
CA PHE A 46 15.59 -24.67 2.16
C PHE A 46 14.86 -25.83 1.45
N PHE A 47 15.45 -26.40 0.39
CA PHE A 47 14.84 -27.52 -0.34
C PHE A 47 14.62 -28.75 0.54
N SER A 48 15.60 -29.11 1.37
CA SER A 48 15.49 -30.24 2.31
C SER A 48 14.41 -29.99 3.37
N LYS A 49 14.44 -28.81 4.04
CA LYS A 49 13.50 -28.42 5.11
C LYS A 49 12.04 -28.49 4.67
N TYR A 50 11.74 -28.11 3.42
CA TYR A 50 10.37 -28.06 2.89
C TYR A 50 10.04 -29.19 1.90
N ASN A 51 10.91 -30.18 1.76
CA ASN A 51 10.74 -31.31 0.84
C ASN A 51 10.37 -30.85 -0.59
N ILE A 52 11.13 -29.88 -1.11
CA ILE A 52 11.02 -29.36 -2.47
C ILE A 52 12.10 -30.03 -3.30
N ARG A 53 11.72 -30.62 -4.44
CA ARG A 53 12.69 -31.26 -5.34
C ARG A 53 13.50 -30.17 -6.06
N ASN A 54 14.82 -30.31 -6.04
CA ASN A 54 15.76 -29.36 -6.64
C ASN A 54 15.61 -29.19 -8.17
N ASN A 55 14.96 -30.13 -8.86
CA ASN A 55 14.71 -30.05 -10.30
C ASN A 55 13.48 -29.18 -10.67
N ILE A 56 12.61 -28.88 -9.70
CA ILE A 56 11.38 -28.10 -9.91
C ILE A 56 11.70 -26.61 -10.09
N LEU A 57 12.61 -26.09 -9.25
CA LEU A 57 13.09 -24.72 -9.27
C LEU A 57 14.60 -24.71 -9.18
N ASP A 58 15.25 -24.08 -10.16
CA ASP A 58 16.70 -23.91 -10.19
C ASP A 58 17.23 -23.22 -8.92
N ALA A 59 18.39 -23.66 -8.43
CA ALA A 59 18.94 -23.18 -7.16
C ALA A 59 19.23 -21.67 -7.17
N ILE A 60 19.75 -21.14 -8.29
CA ILE A 60 20.00 -19.70 -8.47
C ILE A 60 18.68 -18.95 -8.45
N LYS A 61 17.66 -19.46 -9.16
CA LYS A 61 16.30 -18.89 -9.12
C LYS A 61 15.66 -18.93 -7.73
N CYS A 62 15.89 -20.00 -6.96
CA CYS A 62 15.41 -20.11 -5.59
C CYS A 62 16.09 -19.07 -4.69
N GLN A 63 17.41 -18.95 -4.75
CA GLN A 63 18.14 -17.90 -4.03
C GLN A 63 17.63 -16.51 -4.39
N LYS A 64 17.38 -16.28 -5.69
CA LYS A 64 16.81 -15.03 -6.18
C LYS A 64 15.46 -14.72 -5.55
N ALA A 65 14.57 -15.71 -5.51
CA ALA A 65 13.26 -15.59 -4.89
C ALA A 65 13.35 -15.30 -3.39
N MET A 66 14.29 -15.93 -2.68
CA MET A 66 14.53 -15.67 -1.25
C MET A 66 14.99 -14.23 -1.00
N LEU A 67 15.97 -13.74 -1.78
CA LEU A 67 16.44 -12.35 -1.70
C LEU A 67 15.33 -11.36 -2.06
N TYR A 68 14.50 -11.70 -3.05
CA TYR A 68 13.36 -10.88 -3.43
C TYR A 68 12.32 -10.76 -2.30
N VAL A 69 12.04 -11.85 -1.57
CA VAL A 69 11.15 -11.80 -0.38
C VAL A 69 11.70 -10.82 0.66
N LEU A 70 13.02 -10.87 0.91
CA LEU A 70 13.68 -9.96 1.85
C LEU A 70 13.53 -8.50 1.41
N ASP A 71 13.82 -8.19 0.16
CA ASP A 71 13.74 -6.83 -0.37
C ASP A 71 12.30 -6.30 -0.40
N ILE A 72 11.31 -7.11 -0.78
CA ILE A 72 9.90 -6.68 -0.74
C ILE A 72 9.43 -6.51 0.70
N ASP A 73 9.78 -7.38 1.63
CA ASP A 73 9.28 -7.25 2.99
C ASP A 73 9.89 -6.06 3.74
N ILE A 74 11.17 -5.76 3.52
CA ILE A 74 11.87 -4.68 4.24
C ILE A 74 11.83 -3.36 3.47
N LYS A 75 11.96 -3.38 2.14
CA LYS A 75 12.24 -2.19 1.33
C LYS A 75 11.15 -1.84 0.32
N SER A 76 9.94 -2.43 0.40
CA SER A 76 8.84 -2.12 -0.55
C SER A 76 8.60 -0.62 -0.73
N ASN A 77 8.62 0.14 0.37
CA ASN A 77 8.41 1.59 0.37
C ASN A 77 9.50 2.35 -0.40
N PHE A 78 10.75 1.87 -0.34
CA PHE A 78 11.87 2.47 -1.08
C PHE A 78 11.69 2.32 -2.59
N TYR A 79 11.11 1.20 -3.03
CA TYR A 79 10.89 0.93 -4.45
C TYR A 79 9.59 1.51 -5.02
N ASN A 80 8.79 2.21 -4.20
CA ASN A 80 7.43 2.65 -4.55
C ASN A 80 6.53 1.49 -5.01
N VAL A 81 6.66 0.33 -4.37
CA VAL A 81 5.85 -0.87 -4.64
C VAL A 81 5.11 -1.26 -3.37
N THR A 82 3.84 -1.64 -3.47
CA THR A 82 3.11 -2.18 -2.31
C THR A 82 3.55 -3.62 -2.03
N LYS A 83 3.51 -4.05 -0.76
CA LYS A 83 3.85 -5.44 -0.41
C LYS A 83 2.94 -6.43 -1.16
N GLU A 84 1.66 -6.11 -1.28
CA GLU A 84 0.67 -6.89 -2.04
C GLU A 84 1.13 -7.11 -3.50
N SER A 85 1.57 -6.05 -4.18
CA SER A 85 2.09 -6.13 -5.54
C SER A 85 3.36 -6.98 -5.62
N GLY A 86 4.31 -6.77 -4.72
CA GLY A 86 5.58 -7.51 -4.72
C GLY A 86 5.35 -9.01 -4.49
N PHE A 87 4.53 -9.37 -3.51
CA PHE A 87 4.20 -10.76 -3.20
C PHE A 87 3.35 -11.44 -4.27
N LEU A 88 2.40 -10.72 -4.89
CA LEU A 88 1.67 -11.22 -6.05
C LEU A 88 2.60 -11.45 -7.25
N TYR A 89 3.53 -10.52 -7.50
CA TYR A 89 4.53 -10.65 -8.55
C TYR A 89 5.46 -11.85 -8.31
N LEU A 90 5.89 -12.09 -7.07
CA LEU A 90 6.71 -13.26 -6.76
C LEU A 90 6.00 -14.57 -7.12
N ASN A 91 4.72 -14.70 -6.78
CA ASN A 91 3.94 -15.89 -7.11
C ASN A 91 3.81 -16.05 -8.65
N TYR A 92 3.52 -14.96 -9.36
CA TYR A 92 3.51 -14.91 -10.83
C TYR A 92 4.86 -15.34 -11.43
N TRP A 93 5.96 -14.80 -10.91
CA TRP A 93 7.31 -15.08 -11.37
C TRP A 93 7.68 -16.54 -11.15
N LEU A 94 7.36 -17.11 -9.98
CA LEU A 94 7.58 -18.52 -9.67
C LEU A 94 6.82 -19.43 -10.64
N TYR A 95 5.55 -19.13 -10.92
CA TYR A 95 4.74 -19.89 -11.87
C TYR A 95 5.40 -20.01 -13.25
N ASN A 96 5.98 -18.91 -13.74
CA ASN A 96 6.65 -18.89 -15.04
C ASN A 96 8.02 -19.58 -15.02
N ASN A 97 8.63 -19.78 -13.85
CA ASN A 97 9.98 -20.31 -13.71
C ASN A 97 10.07 -21.77 -13.24
N ILE A 98 8.96 -22.34 -12.76
CA ILE A 98 8.89 -23.74 -12.33
C ILE A 98 8.77 -24.70 -13.52
N LYS A 99 9.51 -25.81 -13.44
CA LYS A 99 9.49 -26.93 -14.38
C LYS A 99 8.72 -28.12 -13.80
N ALA A 100 7.39 -28.00 -13.71
CA ALA A 100 6.50 -29.06 -13.23
C ALA A 100 5.25 -29.17 -14.10
N ASP A 101 4.64 -30.35 -14.13
CA ASP A 101 3.38 -30.59 -14.84
C ASP A 101 2.22 -29.84 -14.17
N ASP A 102 2.09 -29.99 -12.85
CA ASP A 102 1.16 -29.22 -12.02
C ASP A 102 1.83 -27.95 -11.48
N LYS A 103 2.05 -26.98 -12.38
CA LYS A 103 2.71 -25.71 -12.02
C LYS A 103 1.99 -25.00 -10.88
N SER A 104 0.66 -24.96 -10.87
CA SER A 104 -0.10 -24.18 -9.88
C SER A 104 0.14 -24.70 -8.46
N ARG A 105 0.06 -26.03 -8.26
CA ARG A 105 0.29 -26.64 -6.95
C ARG A 105 1.73 -26.47 -6.49
N GLU A 106 2.71 -26.72 -7.36
CA GLU A 106 4.12 -26.59 -7.00
C GLU A 106 4.53 -25.14 -6.76
N THR A 107 3.99 -24.18 -7.53
CA THR A 107 4.16 -22.74 -7.27
C THR A 107 3.65 -22.36 -5.90
N GLN A 108 2.43 -22.77 -5.55
CA GLN A 108 1.87 -22.48 -4.23
C GLN A 108 2.74 -23.08 -3.11
N LYS A 109 3.15 -24.34 -3.25
CA LYS A 109 4.00 -25.01 -2.27
C LYS A 109 5.32 -24.27 -2.05
N ILE A 110 6.01 -23.91 -3.13
CA ILE A 110 7.29 -23.19 -3.05
C ILE A 110 7.09 -21.78 -2.49
N TYR A 111 6.06 -21.07 -2.94
CA TYR A 111 5.73 -19.74 -2.44
C TYR A 111 5.47 -19.74 -0.92
N GLU A 112 4.62 -20.66 -0.44
CA GLU A 112 4.36 -20.80 0.99
C GLU A 112 5.62 -21.15 1.80
N ALA A 113 6.50 -21.99 1.24
CA ALA A 113 7.77 -22.34 1.87
C ALA A 113 8.70 -21.13 2.00
N LEU A 114 8.83 -20.31 0.95
CA LEU A 114 9.64 -19.08 0.96
C LEU A 114 9.18 -18.13 2.07
N LEU A 115 7.87 -17.89 2.19
CA LEU A 115 7.32 -17.00 3.23
C LEU A 115 7.56 -17.54 4.65
N LYS A 116 7.37 -18.86 4.85
CA LYS A 116 7.63 -19.50 6.14
C LYS A 116 9.10 -19.44 6.53
N ASP A 117 10.00 -19.65 5.57
CA ASP A 117 11.43 -19.60 5.83
C ASP A 117 11.87 -18.19 6.22
N HIS A 118 11.43 -17.20 5.45
CA HIS A 118 11.67 -15.78 5.76
C HIS A 118 11.15 -15.39 7.14
N LYS A 119 9.91 -15.74 7.48
CA LYS A 119 9.34 -15.49 8.83
C LYS A 119 10.13 -16.17 9.94
N SER A 120 10.70 -17.35 9.69
CA SER A 120 11.51 -18.06 10.69
C SER A 120 12.85 -17.37 10.98
N ILE A 121 13.36 -16.57 10.03
CA ILE A 121 14.58 -15.78 10.19
C ILE A 121 14.25 -14.38 10.73
N TYR A 122 13.16 -13.78 10.23
CA TYR A 122 12.71 -12.43 10.56
C TYR A 122 11.36 -12.48 11.28
N THR A 123 11.39 -12.64 12.61
CA THR A 123 10.20 -12.86 13.44
C THR A 123 9.18 -11.73 13.37
N ASP A 124 9.59 -10.51 13.04
CA ASP A 124 8.70 -9.33 12.94
C ASP A 124 8.07 -9.17 11.54
N SER A 125 8.43 -10.04 10.59
CA SER A 125 7.89 -10.01 9.23
C SER A 125 6.39 -10.29 9.20
N ASN A 126 5.61 -9.50 8.48
CA ASN A 126 4.18 -9.78 8.23
C ASN A 126 3.95 -10.51 6.89
N CYS A 127 4.99 -11.08 6.27
CA CYS A 127 4.89 -11.69 4.95
C CYS A 127 3.86 -12.83 4.86
N LEU A 128 3.57 -13.52 5.97
CA LEU A 128 2.58 -14.60 6.01
C LEU A 128 1.14 -14.12 5.78
N GLU A 129 0.85 -12.83 5.97
CA GLU A 129 -0.46 -12.25 5.63
C GLU A 129 -0.75 -12.44 4.14
N PHE A 130 0.27 -12.46 3.29
CA PHE A 130 0.17 -12.59 1.83
C PHE A 130 0.13 -14.05 1.33
N LYS A 131 0.14 -15.02 2.24
CA LYS A 131 0.06 -16.47 1.92
C LYS A 131 -1.15 -16.80 1.04
N HIS A 132 -2.25 -16.06 1.20
CA HIS A 132 -3.52 -16.33 0.51
C HIS A 132 -3.50 -15.94 -0.98
N TYR A 133 -2.45 -15.29 -1.50
CA TYR A 133 -2.29 -15.06 -2.93
C TYR A 133 -2.00 -16.37 -3.65
N THR A 134 -3.03 -17.17 -3.89
CA THR A 134 -2.94 -18.38 -4.70
C THR A 134 -3.31 -18.02 -6.13
N ILE A 135 -2.34 -18.15 -7.03
CA ILE A 135 -2.57 -17.92 -8.45
C ILE A 135 -2.88 -19.27 -9.12
N THR A 136 -4.09 -19.39 -9.66
CA THR A 136 -4.50 -20.54 -10.47
C THR A 136 -3.95 -20.38 -11.89
N SER A 137 -3.90 -21.48 -12.65
CA SER A 137 -3.54 -21.41 -14.08
C SER A 137 -4.45 -20.44 -14.87
N THR A 138 -5.73 -20.35 -14.50
CA THR A 138 -6.67 -19.36 -15.05
C THR A 138 -6.26 -17.94 -14.69
N HIS A 139 -5.93 -17.66 -13.42
CA HIS A 139 -5.46 -16.33 -13.00
C HIS A 139 -4.19 -15.91 -13.76
N ILE A 140 -3.25 -16.82 -14.02
CA ILE A 140 -2.05 -16.51 -14.80
C ILE A 140 -2.39 -16.05 -16.21
N LYS A 141 -3.33 -16.71 -16.91
CA LYS A 141 -3.76 -16.28 -18.24
C LYS A 141 -4.29 -14.84 -18.23
N TRP A 142 -5.05 -14.47 -17.21
CA TRP A 142 -5.56 -13.11 -17.03
C TRP A 142 -4.45 -12.11 -16.68
N ILE A 143 -3.54 -12.47 -15.78
CA ILE A 143 -2.38 -11.65 -15.42
C ILE A 143 -1.51 -11.41 -16.64
N ASN A 144 -1.23 -12.43 -17.45
CA ASN A 144 -0.49 -12.28 -18.71
C ASN A 144 -1.16 -11.27 -19.63
N LYS A 145 -2.47 -11.41 -19.88
CA LYS A 145 -3.22 -10.45 -20.70
C LYS A 145 -3.15 -9.03 -20.14
N MET A 146 -3.37 -8.85 -18.83
CA MET A 146 -3.30 -7.53 -18.18
C MET A 146 -1.91 -6.93 -18.28
N TYR A 147 -0.87 -7.73 -18.06
CA TYR A 147 0.52 -7.30 -18.13
C TYR A 147 0.90 -6.92 -19.58
N SER A 148 0.50 -7.72 -20.59
CA SER A 148 0.68 -7.37 -22.01
C SER A 148 -0.07 -6.09 -22.39
N MET A 149 -1.31 -5.90 -21.93
CA MET A 149 -2.04 -4.64 -22.14
C MET A 149 -1.31 -3.45 -21.51
N TYR A 150 -0.78 -3.61 -20.30
CA TYR A 150 -0.01 -2.58 -19.64
C TYR A 150 1.27 -2.22 -20.41
N GLU A 151 2.06 -3.22 -20.81
CA GLU A 151 3.28 -3.01 -21.60
C GLU A 151 2.96 -2.27 -22.90
N CYS A 152 1.84 -2.63 -23.52
CA CYS A 152 1.35 -1.97 -24.70
C CYS A 152 1.05 -0.48 -24.48
N LEU A 153 0.25 -0.16 -23.45
CA LEU A 153 -0.11 1.23 -23.12
C LEU A 153 1.13 2.07 -22.80
N ASN A 154 2.08 1.48 -22.07
CA ASN A 154 3.32 2.16 -21.72
C ASN A 154 4.18 2.41 -22.97
N GLY A 155 4.28 1.44 -23.88
CA GLY A 155 4.96 1.60 -25.17
C GLY A 155 4.35 2.70 -26.03
N MET A 156 3.01 2.76 -26.10
CA MET A 156 2.30 3.85 -26.81
C MET A 156 2.64 5.22 -26.23
N LYS A 157 2.69 5.35 -24.90
CA LYS A 157 3.01 6.62 -24.21
C LYS A 157 4.43 7.11 -24.51
N HIS A 158 5.38 6.19 -24.67
CA HIS A 158 6.78 6.51 -24.93
C HIS A 158 7.13 6.61 -26.43
N LYS A 159 6.15 6.43 -27.34
CA LYS A 159 6.35 6.44 -28.80
C LYS A 159 7.40 5.42 -29.29
N ASP A 160 7.54 4.29 -28.61
CA ASP A 160 8.38 3.21 -29.11
C ASP A 160 7.66 2.52 -30.29
N GLU A 161 8.17 2.73 -31.51
CA GLU A 161 7.58 2.20 -32.75
C GLU A 161 7.61 0.65 -32.86
N SER A 162 8.37 -0.02 -31.98
CA SER A 162 8.59 -1.47 -32.03
C SER A 162 7.43 -2.33 -31.50
N TYR A 163 6.41 -1.74 -30.87
CA TYR A 163 5.33 -2.48 -30.20
C TYR A 163 4.12 -2.81 -31.10
N SER A 164 4.16 -2.48 -32.38
CA SER A 164 2.99 -2.53 -33.29
C SER A 164 2.57 -3.93 -33.80
N ILE A 165 3.22 -5.01 -33.36
CA ILE A 165 2.98 -6.36 -33.91
C ILE A 165 1.93 -7.17 -33.13
N ASP A 166 1.67 -6.87 -31.85
CA ASP A 166 0.70 -7.64 -31.05
C ASP A 166 -0.76 -7.30 -31.46
N PRO A 167 -1.59 -8.27 -31.89
CA PRO A 167 -3.00 -8.03 -32.20
C PRO A 167 -3.79 -7.41 -31.04
N LEU A 168 -3.46 -7.74 -29.79
CA LEU A 168 -4.07 -7.15 -28.59
C LEU A 168 -3.73 -5.67 -28.48
N CYS A 169 -2.48 -5.31 -28.80
CA CYS A 169 -2.03 -3.93 -28.83
C CYS A 169 -2.77 -3.09 -29.86
N ASN A 170 -2.91 -3.62 -31.07
CA ASN A 170 -3.62 -2.94 -32.14
C ASN A 170 -5.10 -2.74 -31.79
N ALA A 171 -5.77 -3.78 -31.28
CA ALA A 171 -7.14 -3.67 -30.81
C ALA A 171 -7.30 -2.63 -29.67
N LEU A 172 -6.34 -2.57 -28.74
CA LEU A 172 -6.35 -1.60 -27.65
C LEU A 172 -6.13 -0.17 -28.17
N LYS A 173 -5.22 0.01 -29.13
CA LYS A 173 -4.98 1.29 -29.80
C LYS A 173 -6.22 1.78 -30.53
N ASP A 174 -6.86 0.90 -31.31
CA ASP A 174 -8.08 1.22 -32.04
C ASP A 174 -9.22 1.59 -31.09
N PHE A 175 -9.35 0.88 -29.97
CA PHE A 175 -10.33 1.20 -28.93
C PHE A 175 -10.09 2.59 -28.33
N ILE A 176 -8.85 2.93 -27.96
CA ILE A 176 -8.49 4.24 -27.41
C ILE A 176 -8.78 5.34 -28.42
N ASN A 177 -8.31 5.19 -29.67
CA ASN A 177 -8.52 6.17 -30.73
C ASN A 177 -10.02 6.41 -30.99
N LYS A 178 -10.81 5.32 -31.01
CA LYS A 178 -12.26 5.41 -31.18
C LYS A 178 -12.90 6.18 -30.03
N TYR A 179 -12.57 5.84 -28.79
CA TYR A 179 -13.10 6.51 -27.60
C TYR A 179 -12.73 8.00 -27.56
N GLU A 180 -11.46 8.34 -27.85
CA GLU A 180 -11.00 9.73 -27.90
C GLU A 180 -11.75 10.53 -28.99
N SER A 181 -11.99 9.92 -30.15
CA SER A 181 -12.78 10.55 -31.22
C SER A 181 -14.24 10.80 -30.83
N GLU A 182 -14.87 9.87 -30.10
CA GLU A 182 -16.23 10.01 -29.59
C GLU A 182 -16.30 11.15 -28.56
N VAL A 183 -15.37 11.20 -27.59
CA VAL A 183 -15.31 12.25 -26.57
C VAL A 183 -15.05 13.63 -27.19
N GLN A 184 -14.20 13.74 -28.20
CA GLN A 184 -13.93 15.00 -28.88
C GLN A 184 -15.15 15.52 -29.65
N ASN A 185 -15.85 14.64 -30.38
CA ASN A 185 -17.07 14.99 -31.11
C ASN A 185 -18.21 15.46 -30.18
N ASP A 186 -18.33 14.86 -28.99
CA ASP A 186 -19.33 15.29 -28.00
C ASP A 186 -18.98 16.63 -27.36
N THR A 187 -17.69 16.91 -27.17
CA THR A 187 -17.21 18.21 -26.64
C THR A 187 -17.49 19.35 -27.63
N GLU A 188 -17.33 19.11 -28.94
CA GLU A 188 -17.68 20.09 -29.98
C GLU A 188 -19.19 20.34 -30.08
N LYS A 189 -20.02 19.31 -29.92
CA LYS A 189 -21.49 19.46 -29.88
C LYS A 189 -21.98 20.16 -28.60
N SER A 190 -21.24 20.04 -27.50
CA SER A 190 -21.56 20.66 -26.21
C SER A 190 -21.11 22.12 -26.09
N GLN A 191 -20.51 22.71 -27.13
CA GLN A 191 -20.18 24.15 -27.13
C GLN A 191 -21.39 25.08 -27.32
N ASN A 192 -22.62 24.54 -27.43
CA ASN A 192 -23.79 25.32 -27.07
C ASN A 192 -23.86 25.37 -25.55
N PRO A 193 -23.60 26.51 -24.88
CA PRO A 193 -23.68 26.61 -23.44
C PRO A 193 -25.15 26.56 -23.03
N THR A 194 -25.74 25.38 -23.02
CA THR A 194 -26.80 25.10 -22.06
C THR A 194 -26.12 25.25 -20.71
N LEU A 195 -26.31 26.42 -20.09
CA LEU A 195 -26.10 26.69 -18.68
C LEU A 195 -26.30 25.37 -17.94
N PHE A 196 -25.20 24.75 -17.51
CA PHE A 196 -25.27 23.55 -16.69
C PHE A 196 -26.11 23.96 -15.48
N ASP A 197 -27.37 23.51 -15.46
CA ASP A 197 -28.22 23.64 -14.30
C ASP A 197 -27.44 23.01 -13.16
N LYS A 198 -26.92 23.90 -12.31
CA LYS A 198 -26.04 23.64 -11.19
C LYS A 198 -26.65 22.44 -10.48
N CYS A 199 -26.04 21.25 -10.64
CA CYS A 199 -26.57 20.02 -10.06
C CYS A 199 -26.86 20.31 -8.60
N LYS A 200 -28.15 20.43 -8.28
CA LYS A 200 -28.64 20.81 -6.97
C LYS A 200 -28.44 19.58 -6.09
N ASN A 201 -27.19 19.35 -5.70
CA ASN A 201 -26.82 18.27 -4.81
C ASN A 201 -27.73 18.39 -3.60
N ASN A 202 -28.53 17.35 -3.38
CA ASN A 202 -29.54 17.34 -2.34
C ASN A 202 -28.81 17.19 -1.00
N THR A 203 -28.21 18.29 -0.53
CA THR A 203 -27.39 18.38 0.69
C THR A 203 -28.16 17.91 1.93
N ARG A 204 -29.50 17.90 1.85
CA ARG A 204 -30.40 17.37 2.86
C ARG A 204 -30.05 15.93 3.29
N VAL A 205 -29.67 15.05 2.36
CA VAL A 205 -29.40 13.64 2.69
C VAL A 205 -28.08 13.50 3.48
N PRO A 206 -26.93 14.05 3.03
CA PRO A 206 -25.71 14.06 3.83
C PRO A 206 -25.90 14.70 5.22
N THR A 207 -26.64 15.81 5.31
CA THR A 207 -26.88 16.48 6.60
C THR A 207 -27.67 15.62 7.57
N ILE A 208 -28.73 14.92 7.11
CA ILE A 208 -29.52 14.01 7.96
C ILE A 208 -28.66 12.83 8.46
N ILE A 209 -27.79 12.27 7.61
CA ILE A 209 -26.92 11.16 8.01
C ILE A 209 -25.95 11.61 9.10
N ILE A 210 -25.31 12.77 8.93
CA ILE A 210 -24.35 13.31 9.90
C ILE A 210 -25.03 13.58 11.26
N THR A 211 -26.25 14.15 11.27
CA THR A 211 -26.96 14.42 12.52
C THR A 211 -27.38 13.14 13.26
N ILE A 212 -27.83 12.11 12.55
CA ILE A 212 -28.16 10.81 13.15
C ILE A 212 -26.91 10.16 13.77
N VAL A 213 -25.78 10.17 13.05
CA VAL A 213 -24.51 9.60 13.56
C VAL A 213 -24.04 10.35 14.81
N ALA A 214 -24.11 11.68 14.81
CA ALA A 214 -23.72 12.50 15.97
C ALA A 214 -24.62 12.23 17.21
N LEU A 215 -25.91 12.02 17.01
CA LEU A 215 -26.85 11.67 18.09
C LEU A 215 -26.56 10.28 18.66
N LEU A 216 -26.31 9.28 17.81
CA LEU A 216 -25.96 7.93 18.27
C LEU A 216 -24.67 7.92 19.09
N ILE A 217 -23.64 8.65 18.66
CA ILE A 217 -22.38 8.80 19.40
C ILE A 217 -22.64 9.46 20.77
N SER A 218 -23.44 10.53 20.80
CA SER A 218 -23.81 11.21 22.06
C SER A 218 -24.56 10.29 23.03
N ILE A 219 -25.47 9.45 22.54
CA ILE A 219 -26.19 8.46 23.36
C ILE A 219 -25.22 7.43 23.94
N VAL A 220 -24.28 6.91 23.13
CA VAL A 220 -23.26 5.97 23.61
C VAL A 220 -22.42 6.61 24.72
N PHE A 221 -22.00 7.87 24.56
CA PHE A 221 -21.28 8.59 25.60
C PHE A 221 -22.10 8.78 26.88
N LEU A 222 -23.40 9.08 26.77
CA LEU A 222 -24.30 9.20 27.94
C LEU A 222 -24.47 7.87 28.68
N VAL A 223 -24.59 6.76 27.95
CA VAL A 223 -24.68 5.41 28.53
C VAL A 223 -23.36 5.06 29.23
N LEU A 224 -22.22 5.26 28.55
CA LEU A 224 -20.90 5.04 29.13
C LEU A 224 -20.71 5.88 30.41
N TYR A 225 -21.12 7.14 30.39
CA TYR A 225 -21.04 8.05 31.54
C TYR A 225 -21.87 7.58 32.74
N LYS A 226 -23.07 7.01 32.53
CA LYS A 226 -23.93 6.51 33.62
C LYS A 226 -23.57 5.11 34.12
N THR A 227 -22.80 4.34 33.37
CA THR A 227 -22.37 2.99 33.80
C THR A 227 -21.15 3.05 34.74
N PRO A 228 -20.84 1.99 35.51
CA PRO A 228 -19.61 1.90 36.32
C PRO A 228 -18.32 2.09 35.52
N ILE A 229 -18.37 1.89 34.19
CA ILE A 229 -17.27 2.18 33.26
C ILE A 229 -17.01 3.70 33.19
N GLY A 230 -18.05 4.53 33.36
CA GLY A 230 -17.97 5.99 33.35
C GLY A 230 -17.10 6.56 34.47
N SER A 231 -17.15 5.98 35.67
CA SER A 231 -16.28 6.41 36.78
C SER A 231 -14.80 6.10 36.52
N TYR A 232 -14.51 5.01 35.80
CA TYR A 232 -13.16 4.68 35.32
C TYR A 232 -12.67 5.67 34.26
N PHE A 233 -13.51 6.06 33.29
CA PHE A 233 -13.15 7.12 32.35
C PHE A 233 -12.98 8.48 33.02
N GLN A 234 -13.82 8.81 34.00
CA GLN A 234 -13.72 10.06 34.74
C GLN A 234 -12.41 10.12 35.54
N SER A 235 -11.98 9.01 36.15
CA SER A 235 -10.69 8.95 36.85
C SER A 235 -9.50 9.07 35.89
N LEU A 236 -9.56 8.45 34.70
CA LEU A 236 -8.55 8.64 33.65
C LEU A 236 -8.46 10.09 33.17
N LEU A 237 -9.61 10.75 32.96
CA LEU A 237 -9.65 12.16 32.55
C LEU A 237 -9.10 13.09 33.63
N ILE A 238 -9.45 12.87 34.90
CA ILE A 238 -8.90 13.62 36.04
C ILE A 238 -7.39 13.41 36.12
N ARG A 239 -6.90 12.17 35.96
CA ARG A 239 -5.47 11.87 35.97
C ARG A 239 -4.73 12.60 34.85
N LYS A 240 -5.25 12.55 33.62
CA LYS A 240 -4.68 13.29 32.49
C LYS A 240 -4.70 14.80 32.68
N ARG A 241 -5.77 15.35 33.25
CA ARG A 241 -5.85 16.78 33.58
C ARG A 241 -4.79 17.18 34.61
N ASN A 242 -4.58 16.34 35.63
CA ASN A 242 -3.54 16.58 36.63
C ASN A 242 -2.14 16.51 36.01
N ASP A 243 -1.87 15.54 35.13
CA ASP A 243 -0.60 15.45 34.39
C ASP A 243 -0.34 16.72 33.55
N CYS A 244 -1.37 17.24 32.87
CA CYS A 244 -1.27 18.49 32.11
C CYS A 244 -1.04 19.71 33.03
N ASN A 245 -1.75 19.81 34.16
CA ASN A 245 -1.53 20.91 35.11
C ASN A 245 -0.11 20.89 35.70
N ILE A 246 0.49 19.71 35.90
CA ILE A 246 1.88 19.56 36.35
C ILE A 246 2.83 20.09 35.25
N MET A 247 2.64 19.68 34.00
CA MET A 247 3.45 20.18 32.87
C MET A 247 3.34 21.71 32.69
N ASP A 248 2.14 22.28 32.85
CA ASP A 248 1.95 23.73 32.78
C ASP A 248 2.65 24.44 33.95
N SER A 249 2.65 23.86 35.15
CA SER A 249 3.37 24.40 36.30
C SER A 249 4.89 24.35 36.11
N GLU A 250 5.42 23.27 35.54
CA GLU A 250 6.84 23.14 35.20
C GLU A 250 7.23 24.16 34.11
N THR A 251 6.37 24.34 33.10
CA THR A 251 6.57 25.32 32.03
C THR A 251 6.58 26.75 32.59
N ASN A 252 5.71 27.08 33.54
CA ASN A 252 5.69 28.39 34.19
C ASN A 252 6.92 28.64 35.09
N ASN A 253 7.50 27.59 35.68
CA ASN A 253 8.73 27.69 36.49
C ASN A 253 10.01 27.80 35.62
N LEU A 254 9.95 27.38 34.36
CA LEU A 254 11.04 27.51 33.39
C LEU A 254 10.99 28.82 32.60
N GLN A 255 9.97 29.65 32.81
CA GLN A 255 9.91 30.97 32.22
C GLN A 255 10.97 31.84 32.91
N PRO A 256 12.02 32.31 32.20
CA PRO A 256 13.05 33.14 32.80
C PRO A 256 12.39 34.40 33.39
N PRO A 257 12.85 34.89 34.56
CA PRO A 257 12.27 36.07 35.18
C PRO A 257 12.27 37.19 34.15
N SER A 258 11.06 37.65 33.80
CA SER A 258 10.85 38.66 32.78
C SER A 258 11.80 39.81 33.03
N ILE A 259 12.71 40.05 32.09
CA ILE A 259 13.59 41.21 32.06
C ILE A 259 12.68 42.42 32.28
N SER A 260 12.95 43.11 33.38
CA SER A 260 12.18 44.24 33.87
C SER A 260 11.77 45.16 32.74
N GLN A 261 10.47 45.43 32.66
CA GLN A 261 9.88 46.56 31.95
C GLN A 261 10.82 47.76 31.98
N CYS A 262 11.37 48.15 30.82
CA CYS A 262 11.74 49.53 30.59
C CYS A 262 10.44 50.33 30.63
N ALA A 263 10.05 50.73 31.84
CA ALA A 263 8.90 51.56 32.08
C ALA A 263 9.13 52.89 31.35
N SER A 264 8.41 53.07 30.25
CA SER A 264 8.32 54.33 29.52
C SER A 264 7.59 55.35 30.39
N ASN A 265 8.33 55.98 31.29
CA ASN A 265 7.91 57.18 31.98
C ASN A 265 9.14 58.06 32.01
N TYR A 266 9.21 59.06 31.13
CA TYR A 266 9.57 60.44 31.47
C TYR A 266 9.49 61.33 30.23
N ASN A 267 8.51 62.24 30.25
CA ASN A 267 8.64 63.53 29.59
C ASN A 267 9.91 64.24 30.09
N LYS A 268 10.63 64.85 29.14
CA LYS A 268 11.45 66.08 29.29
C LYS A 268 12.98 66.01 29.20
N TYR A 269 13.65 64.87 29.01
CA TYR A 269 15.09 64.93 28.65
C TYR A 269 15.47 63.85 27.63
N ASP A 270 15.91 64.30 26.45
CA ASP A 270 16.55 63.48 25.41
C ASP A 270 17.86 62.89 25.95
N ILE A 271 17.81 61.62 26.35
CA ILE A 271 19.02 60.81 26.52
C ILE A 271 18.76 59.48 25.82
N LEU A 272 19.47 59.25 24.72
CA LEU A 272 19.52 57.98 24.00
C LEU A 272 20.05 56.89 24.93
N TYR A 273 19.19 55.95 25.30
CA TYR A 273 19.64 54.61 25.70
C TYR A 273 19.30 53.65 24.56
N HIS A 274 20.35 53.09 23.94
CA HIS A 274 20.20 51.90 23.11
C HIS A 274 19.81 50.74 24.01
N CYS A 275 18.60 50.20 23.78
CA CYS A 275 18.33 48.80 24.07
C CYS A 275 19.03 48.00 22.97
N ASN A 276 20.02 47.19 23.35
CA ASN A 276 20.59 46.19 22.45
C ASN A 276 19.64 44.99 22.36
#